data_AF-F1LH18-F1
#
_entry.id   AF-F1LH18-F1
#
_cell.length_a   1.000
_cell.length_b   1.000
_cell.length_c   1.000
_cell.angle_alpha   90.00
_cell.angle_beta   90.00
_cell.angle_gamma   90.00
#
_symmetry.space_group_name_H-M   'P 1'
#
loop_
_entity.id
_entity.type
_entity.pdbx_description
1 polymer ?
#
loop_
_entity_poly.entity_id
_entity_poly.type
_entity_poly.pdbx_seq_one_letter_code
_entity_poly.pdbx_strand_id
1 'polypeptide(L)'
;MDLSKMSNADRVQLCRRYFFIGLALLPLVWIVNFVCFFRYAFIAEPSQSQKIIRKYVILSLIGACFWVVLLSVWEIYFQIERAKGNEWTDRLSFVFPLGYV
;
A
#
# COMPACT_ATOMS: atom_id res chain seq x y z
N MET A 1 5.54 -9.15 14.87
CA MET A 1 4.44 -9.39 15.83
C MET A 1 3.92 -10.79 15.60
N ASP A 2 3.84 -11.59 16.66
CA ASP A 2 3.39 -12.97 16.57
C ASP A 2 1.86 -13.02 16.54
N LEU A 3 1.29 -13.00 15.33
CA LEU A 3 -0.16 -12.98 15.11
C LEU A 3 -0.84 -14.26 15.63
N SER A 4 -0.08 -15.32 15.84
CA SER A 4 -0.53 -16.62 16.35
C SER A 4 -1.11 -16.53 17.76
N LYS A 5 -0.61 -15.62 18.61
CA LYS A 5 -0.98 -15.48 20.03
C LYS A 5 -2.16 -14.55 20.31
N MET A 6 -2.69 -13.86 19.29
CA MET A 6 -3.81 -12.92 19.43
C MET A 6 -5.18 -13.57 19.28
N SER A 7 -6.17 -13.04 20.01
CA SER A 7 -7.58 -13.38 19.84
C SER A 7 -8.08 -12.97 18.44
N ASN A 8 -9.10 -13.67 17.94
CA ASN A 8 -9.71 -13.40 16.64
C ASN A 8 -10.30 -11.97 16.56
N ALA A 9 -10.77 -11.41 17.66
CA ALA A 9 -11.28 -10.03 17.72
C ALA A 9 -10.16 -8.98 17.56
N ASP A 10 -9.03 -9.20 18.23
CA ASP A 10 -7.89 -8.28 18.18
C ASP A 10 -7.28 -8.23 16.77
N ARG A 11 -7.20 -9.39 16.10
CA ARG A 11 -6.76 -9.49 14.70
C ARG A 11 -7.62 -8.64 13.76
N VAL A 12 -8.95 -8.65 13.94
CA VAL A 12 -9.87 -7.83 13.14
C VAL A 12 -9.62 -6.34 13.41
N GLN A 13 -9.46 -5.95 14.68
CA GLN A 13 -9.22 -4.56 15.05
C GLN A 13 -7.87 -4.05 14.51
N LEU A 14 -6.84 -4.90 14.54
CA LEU A 14 -5.53 -4.59 13.96
C LEU A 14 -5.63 -4.40 12.45
N CYS A 15 -6.22 -5.35 11.72
CA CYS A 15 -6.42 -5.25 10.26
C CYS A 15 -7.17 -3.97 9.87
N ARG A 16 -8.20 -3.59 10.63
CA ARG A 16 -8.95 -2.34 10.42
C ARG A 16 -8.09 -1.10 10.65
N ARG A 17 -7.26 -1.07 11.70
CA ARG A 17 -6.32 0.04 11.95
C ARG A 17 -5.30 0.17 10.83
N TYR A 18 -4.69 -0.92 10.39
CA TYR A 18 -3.74 -0.90 9.27
C TYR A 18 -4.39 -0.42 7.98
N PHE A 19 -5.65 -0.78 7.74
CA PHE A 19 -6.41 -0.25 6.60
C PHE A 19 -6.59 1.28 6.66
N PHE A 20 -6.96 1.82 7.83
CA PHE A 20 -7.08 3.27 8.00
C PHE A 20 -5.74 4.00 7.94
N ILE A 21 -4.67 3.41 8.47
CA ILE A 21 -3.32 3.99 8.35
C ILE A 21 -2.89 4.04 6.88
N GLY A 22 -3.24 3.02 6.08
CA GLY A 22 -2.95 3.04 4.64
C GLY A 22 -3.67 4.15 3.88
N LEU A 23 -4.81 4.67 4.38
CA LEU A 23 -5.46 5.86 3.79
C LEU A 23 -4.63 7.13 3.97
N ALA A 24 -3.64 7.16 4.86
CA ALA A 24 -2.72 8.29 5.03
C ALA A 24 -1.65 8.37 3.92
N LEU A 25 -1.95 7.91 2.70
CA LEU A 25 -1.06 7.90 1.52
C LEU A 25 0.11 6.89 1.61
N LEU A 26 -0.05 5.80 2.37
CA LEU A 26 0.98 4.77 2.55
C LEU A 26 0.57 3.45 1.88
N PRO A 27 0.80 3.27 0.57
CA PRO A 27 0.47 2.02 -0.13
C PRO A 27 1.23 0.81 0.44
N LEU A 28 2.45 1.02 0.94
CA LEU A 28 3.25 -0.03 1.58
C LEU A 28 2.54 -0.66 2.78
N VAL A 29 1.80 0.14 3.56
CA VAL A 29 1.07 -0.35 4.74
C VAL A 29 -0.05 -1.31 4.32
N TRP A 30 -0.76 -1.02 3.22
CA TRP A 30 -1.77 -1.93 2.69
C TRP A 30 -1.19 -3.23 2.14
N ILE A 31 0.00 -3.18 1.53
CA ILE A 31 0.72 -4.39 1.09
C ILE A 31 1.11 -5.25 2.30
N VAL A 32 1.67 -4.65 3.34
CA VAL A 32 2.00 -5.36 4.59
C VAL A 32 0.75 -5.95 5.23
N ASN A 33 -0.36 -5.19 5.27
CA ASN A 33 -1.64 -5.68 5.76
C ASN A 33 -2.13 -6.89 4.95
N PHE A 34 -2.02 -6.83 3.62
CA PHE A 34 -2.37 -7.94 2.76
C PHE A 34 -1.53 -9.18 3.05
N VAL A 35 -0.20 -9.07 3.06
CA VAL A 35 0.72 -10.21 3.25
C VAL A 35 0.59 -10.84 4.64
N CYS A 36 0.53 -10.03 5.71
CA CYS A 36 0.40 -10.54 7.08
C CYS A 36 -0.94 -11.26 7.31
N PHE A 37 -2.04 -10.71 6.79
CA PHE A 37 -3.37 -11.27 7.01
C PHE A 37 -3.80 -12.25 5.92
N PHE A 38 -3.02 -12.46 4.85
CA PHE A 38 -3.34 -13.39 3.77
C PHE A 38 -3.60 -14.81 4.27
N ARG A 39 -2.70 -15.34 5.12
CA ARG A 39 -2.87 -16.69 5.70
C ARG A 39 -4.14 -16.78 6.54
N TYR A 40 -4.46 -15.75 7.32
CA TYR A 40 -5.67 -15.71 8.15
C TYR A 40 -6.95 -15.48 7.34
N ALA A 41 -6.86 -14.85 6.18
CA ALA A 41 -7.99 -14.60 5.30
C ALA A 41 -8.36 -15.82 4.45
N PHE A 42 -7.36 -16.60 3.98
CA PHE A 42 -7.56 -17.67 2.99
C PHE A 42 -7.27 -19.09 3.50
N ILE A 43 -6.39 -19.27 4.49
CA ILE A 43 -5.94 -20.59 4.96
C ILE A 43 -6.59 -20.98 6.29
N ALA A 44 -6.94 -20.00 7.14
CA ALA A 44 -7.54 -20.27 8.45
C ALA A 44 -8.97 -20.80 8.37
N GLU A 45 -9.42 -21.46 9.45
CA GLU A 45 -10.75 -22.05 9.56
C GLU A 45 -11.88 -21.03 9.33
N PRO A 46 -13.00 -21.47 8.71
CA PRO A 46 -14.12 -20.62 8.39
C PRO A 46 -14.80 -20.09 9.66
N SER A 47 -14.64 -18.79 9.92
CA SER A 47 -15.25 -18.07 11.04
C SER A 47 -15.86 -16.74 10.58
N GLN A 48 -16.76 -16.15 11.39
CA GLN A 48 -17.29 -14.81 11.08
C GLN A 48 -16.17 -13.76 11.01
N SER A 49 -15.17 -13.84 11.90
CA SER A 49 -14.00 -12.95 11.89
C SER A 49 -13.17 -13.08 10.61
N GLN A 50 -13.01 -14.28 10.08
CA GLN A 50 -12.28 -14.52 8.81
C GLN A 50 -12.95 -13.82 7.62
N LYS A 51 -14.29 -13.84 7.53
CA LYS A 51 -15.03 -13.13 6.46
C LYS A 51 -14.77 -11.63 6.51
N ILE A 52 -14.75 -11.05 7.72
CA ILE A 52 -14.47 -9.63 7.92
C ILE A 52 -13.04 -9.30 7.50
N ILE A 53 -12.05 -10.07 7.98
CA ILE A 53 -10.63 -9.89 7.62
C ILE A 53 -10.45 -9.97 6.11
N ARG A 54 -11.03 -10.98 5.45
CA ARG A 54 -10.94 -11.16 4.00
C ARG A 54 -11.46 -9.93 3.23
N LYS A 55 -12.58 -9.34 3.65
CA LYS A 55 -13.11 -8.11 3.02
C LYS A 55 -12.12 -6.95 3.12
N TYR A 56 -11.55 -6.70 4.31
CA TYR A 56 -10.58 -5.61 4.51
C TYR A 56 -9.25 -5.86 3.80
N VAL A 57 -8.80 -7.11 3.72
CA VAL A 57 -7.59 -7.51 3.00
C VAL A 57 -7.75 -7.27 1.49
N ILE A 58 -8.90 -7.63 0.91
CA ILE A 58 -9.19 -7.37 -0.51
C ILE A 58 -9.29 -5.86 -0.78
N LEU A 59 -9.97 -5.10 0.08
CA LEU A 59 -10.03 -3.65 -0.04
C LEU A 59 -8.65 -3.00 0.07
N SER A 60 -7.79 -3.49 0.96
CA SER A 60 -6.39 -3.04 1.07
C SER A 60 -5.61 -3.32 -0.21
N LEU A 61 -5.79 -4.50 -0.82
CA LEU A 61 -5.15 -4.84 -2.09
C LEU A 61 -5.59 -3.90 -3.22
N ILE A 62 -6.89 -3.65 -3.35
CA ILE A 62 -7.43 -2.73 -4.35
C ILE A 62 -6.86 -1.33 -4.15
N GLY A 63 -6.85 -0.83 -2.91
CA GLY A 63 -6.26 0.46 -2.57
C GLY A 63 -4.77 0.51 -2.92
N ALA A 64 -4.01 -0.55 -2.60
CA ALA A 64 -2.58 -0.63 -2.92
C ALA A 64 -2.34 -0.58 -4.43
N CYS A 65 -3.09 -1.37 -5.21
CA CYS A 65 -3.00 -1.36 -6.67
C CYS A 65 -3.34 0.03 -7.25
N PHE A 66 -4.39 0.67 -6.75
CA PHE A 66 -4.77 2.03 -7.16
C PHE A 66 -3.62 3.02 -6.93
N TRP A 67 -2.98 2.99 -5.75
CA TRP A 67 -1.85 3.87 -5.46
C TRP A 67 -0.61 3.55 -6.28
N VAL A 68 -0.31 2.28 -6.53
CA VAL A 68 0.80 1.89 -7.40
C VAL A 68 0.60 2.45 -8.80
N VAL A 69 -0.61 2.34 -9.36
CA VAL A 69 -0.93 2.92 -10.67
C VAL A 69 -0.80 4.44 -10.63
N LEU A 70 -1.37 5.10 -9.62
CA LEU A 70 -1.29 6.56 -9.49
C LEU A 70 0.15 7.07 -9.41
N LEU A 71 0.98 6.45 -8.57
CA LEU A 71 2.41 6.79 -8.45
C LEU A 71 3.17 6.49 -9.74
N SER A 72 2.88 5.38 -10.42
CA SER A 72 3.52 5.04 -11.70
C SER A 72 3.19 6.06 -12.79
N VAL A 73 1.91 6.47 -12.89
CA VAL A 73 1.48 7.50 -13.84
C VAL A 73 2.16 8.83 -13.53
N TRP A 74 2.23 9.22 -12.25
CA TRP A 74 2.91 10.44 -11.83
C TRP A 74 4.41 10.42 -12.17
N GLU A 75 5.10 9.31 -11.88
CA GLU A 75 6.52 9.14 -12.26
C GLU A 75 6.71 9.25 -13.77
N ILE A 76 5.94 8.51 -14.57
CA ILE A 76 6.06 8.56 -16.04
C ILE A 76 5.84 9.99 -16.54
N TYR A 77 4.80 10.68 -16.06
CA TYR A 77 4.55 12.07 -16.40
C TYR A 77 5.72 12.98 -16.02
N PHE A 78 6.23 12.85 -14.80
CA PHE A 78 7.36 13.63 -14.30
C PHE A 78 8.62 13.39 -15.13
N GLN A 79 8.94 12.15 -15.49
CA GLN A 79 10.10 11.82 -16.33
C GLN A 79 9.99 12.42 -17.73
N ILE A 80 8.79 12.41 -18.33
CA ILE A 80 8.55 13.03 -19.64
C ILE A 80 8.73 14.55 -19.58
N GLU A 81 8.17 15.21 -18.57
CA GLU A 81 8.31 16.67 -18.40
C GLU A 81 9.75 17.07 -18.06
N ARG A 82 10.44 16.24 -17.28
CA ARG A 82 11.85 16.44 -16.96
C ARG A 82 12.73 16.33 -18.20
N ALA A 83 12.49 15.35 -19.06
CA ALA A 83 13.20 15.20 -20.33
C ALA A 83 13.03 16.39 -21.28
N LYS A 84 11.98 17.22 -21.11
CA LYS A 84 11.79 18.46 -21.86
C LYS A 84 12.65 19.63 -21.34
N GLY A 85 13.29 19.48 -20.18
CA GLY A 85 14.14 20.52 -19.58
C GLY A 85 13.37 21.66 -18.90
N ASN A 86 12.18 21.38 -18.37
CA ASN A 86 11.37 22.41 -17.72
C ASN A 86 11.94 22.81 -16.34
N GLU A 87 12.11 24.11 -16.08
CA GLU A 87 12.71 24.62 -14.82
C GLU A 87 12.00 24.13 -13.55
N TRP A 88 10.69 23.94 -13.59
CA TRP A 88 9.93 23.47 -12.43
C TRP A 88 10.26 22.01 -12.06
N THR A 89 10.66 21.19 -13.05
CA THR A 89 11.02 19.78 -12.83
C THR A 89 12.37 19.66 -12.14
N ASP A 90 13.31 20.57 -12.42
CA ASP A 90 14.58 20.64 -11.71
C ASP A 90 14.40 21.08 -10.26
N ARG A 91 13.48 22.03 -9.99
CA ARG A 91 13.15 22.43 -8.62
C ARG A 91 12.51 21.32 -7.79
N LEU A 92 11.73 20.45 -8.44
CA LEU A 92 11.08 19.30 -7.77
C LEU A 92 12.01 18.08 -7.67
N SER A 93 13.07 18.04 -8.47
CA SER A 93 14.01 16.92 -8.53
C SER A 93 14.91 16.89 -7.30
N PHE A 94 14.81 15.81 -6.51
CA PHE A 94 15.71 15.59 -5.38
C PHE A 94 17.04 14.96 -5.79
N VAL A 95 17.02 14.05 -6.78
CA VAL A 95 18.21 13.35 -7.29
C VAL A 95 18.44 13.75 -8.74
N PHE A 96 19.63 14.29 -9.02
CA PHE A 96 20.09 14.60 -10.36
C PHE A 96 20.98 13.47 -10.88
N PRO A 97 20.75 12.97 -12.11
CA PRO A 97 21.67 12.03 -12.72
C PRO A 97 23.00 12.74 -13.01
N LEU A 98 24.11 12.11 -12.62
CA LEU A 98 25.44 12.60 -12.94
C LEU A 98 25.62 12.58 -14.47
N GLY A 99 25.80 13.75 -15.08
CA GLY A 99 25.95 13.90 -16.54
C GLY A 99 24.77 14.57 -17.25
N TYR A 100 23.77 15.07 -16.51
CA TYR A 100 22.77 16.00 -17.06
C TYR A 100 23.47 17.35 -17.36
N VAL A 101 23.45 17.78 -18.63
CA VAL A 101 24.02 19.06 -19.10
C VAL A 101 22.90 20.02 -19.46
#